data_AF-A0A1W9WAT2-F1
#
_entry.id   AF-A0A1W9WAT2-F1
#
_cell.length_a   1.000
_cell.length_b   1.000
_cell.length_c   1.000
_cell.angle_alpha   90.00
_cell.angle_beta   90.00
_cell.angle_gamma   90.00
#
_symmetry.space_group_name_H-M   'P 1'
#
loop_
_entity.id
_entity.type
_entity.pdbx_description
1 polymer ?
#
loop_
_entity_poly.entity_id
_entity_poly.type
_entity_poly.pdbx_seq_one_letter_code
_entity_poly.pdbx_strand_id
1 'polypeptide(L)'
;MRLSHPSRTSPRLYEIKPISYVTKALRDKTDKRADFHKVFKILFFADQKHLSRYGRPVVGDYYVAMRHGPVPSRIYDILKSIRGDSPFPGDEFEKYFAVDRHFIKPRTTPDMDIFSFRKISKFSCHDPFTW
;
A
#
# COMPACT_ATOMS: atom_id res chain seq x y z
N MET A 1 1.20 -2.71 37.24
CA MET A 1 0.40 -3.15 36.07
C MET A 1 0.99 -2.49 34.83
N ARG A 2 1.84 -3.17 34.04
CA ARG A 2 2.41 -2.58 32.81
C ARG A 2 1.30 -2.57 31.76
N LEU A 3 0.86 -1.38 31.35
CA LEU A 3 0.02 -1.20 30.18
C LEU A 3 0.82 -1.67 28.96
N SER A 4 0.46 -2.82 28.42
CA SER A 4 0.94 -3.31 27.13
C SER A 4 0.48 -2.31 26.06
N HIS A 5 1.41 -1.43 25.67
CA HIS A 5 1.20 -0.54 24.55
C HIS A 5 0.91 -1.41 23.32
N PRO A 6 -0.14 -1.12 22.52
CA PRO A 6 -0.38 -1.85 21.29
C PRO A 6 0.90 -1.75 20.46
N SER A 7 1.40 -2.89 20.00
CA SER A 7 2.60 -2.99 19.18
C SER A 7 2.55 -1.92 18.10
N ARG A 8 3.49 -0.97 18.14
CA ARG A 8 3.71 -0.01 17.06
C ARG A 8 3.92 -0.84 15.80
N THR A 9 2.89 -1.03 14.99
CA THR A 9 3.07 -1.51 13.63
C THR A 9 4.01 -0.50 12.98
N SER A 10 5.21 -0.93 12.58
CA SER A 10 6.19 -0.04 11.98
C SER A 10 5.51 0.76 10.86
N PRO A 11 5.71 2.09 10.77
CA PRO A 11 5.01 2.94 9.81
C PRO A 11 4.98 2.35 8.40
N ARG A 12 6.05 1.69 7.97
CA ARG A 12 6.13 1.05 6.64
C ARG A 12 5.09 -0.05 6.37
N LEU A 13 4.43 -0.64 7.37
CA LEU A 13 3.47 -1.73 7.19
C LEU A 13 2.12 -1.27 6.63
N TYR A 14 1.71 -0.02 6.82
CA TYR A 14 0.44 0.46 6.25
C TYR A 14 0.49 0.56 4.72
N GLU A 15 1.70 0.70 4.14
CA GLU A 15 1.93 0.82 2.69
C GLU A 15 1.79 -0.51 1.95
N ILE A 16 1.98 -1.60 2.70
CA ILE A 16 1.98 -2.98 2.20
C ILE A 16 0.56 -3.50 2.04
N LYS A 17 -0.33 -3.16 2.98
CA LYS A 17 -1.70 -3.71 3.01
C LYS A 17 -2.51 -3.41 1.73
N PRO A 18 -2.51 -2.18 1.18
CA PRO A 18 -3.22 -1.89 -0.06
C PRO A 18 -2.69 -2.71 -1.24
N ILE A 19 -1.36 -2.86 -1.34
CA ILE A 19 -0.71 -3.64 -2.39
C ILE A 19 -1.16 -5.11 -2.30
N SER A 20 -1.07 -5.72 -1.12
CA SER A 20 -1.45 -7.11 -0.91
C SER A 20 -2.93 -7.34 -1.21
N TYR A 21 -3.82 -6.41 -0.81
CA TYR A 21 -5.25 -6.51 -1.11
C TYR A 21 -5.51 -6.46 -2.61
N VAL A 22 -5.01 -5.43 -3.31
CA VAL A 22 -5.28 -5.25 -4.74
C VAL A 22 -4.72 -6.41 -5.55
N THR A 23 -3.53 -6.88 -5.20
CA THR A 23 -2.88 -8.02 -5.85
C THR A 23 -3.73 -9.29 -5.71
N LYS A 24 -4.26 -9.57 -4.51
CA LYS A 24 -5.17 -10.70 -4.28
C LYS A 24 -6.49 -10.51 -5.05
N ALA A 25 -7.11 -9.34 -4.95
CA ALA A 25 -8.38 -9.05 -5.62
C ALA A 25 -8.27 -9.21 -7.15
N LEU A 26 -7.16 -8.80 -7.76
CA LEU A 26 -6.90 -8.98 -9.19
C LEU A 26 -6.83 -10.47 -9.56
N ARG A 27 -6.12 -11.26 -8.75
CA ARG A 27 -6.01 -12.71 -8.95
C ARG A 27 -7.37 -13.40 -8.82
N ASP A 28 -8.09 -13.11 -7.74
CA ASP A 28 -9.33 -13.80 -7.40
C ASP A 28 -10.50 -13.40 -8.33
N LYS A 29 -10.58 -12.14 -8.76
CA LYS A 29 -11.74 -11.63 -9.51
C LYS A 29 -11.57 -11.63 -11.03
N THR A 30 -10.34 -11.60 -11.52
CA THR A 30 -10.09 -11.39 -12.96
C THR A 30 -9.18 -12.42 -13.61
N ASP A 31 -8.63 -13.36 -12.82
CA ASP A 31 -7.57 -14.30 -13.24
C ASP A 31 -6.36 -13.62 -13.92
N LYS A 32 -6.24 -12.30 -13.76
CA LYS A 32 -5.15 -11.51 -14.33
C LYS A 32 -4.03 -11.41 -13.33
N ARG A 33 -2.80 -11.53 -13.84
CA ARG A 33 -1.59 -11.20 -13.08
C ARG A 33 -1.60 -9.71 -12.69
N ALA A 34 -1.23 -9.44 -11.45
CA ALA A 34 -1.10 -8.11 -10.91
C ALA A 34 0.24 -7.50 -11.34
N ASP A 35 0.22 -6.70 -12.40
CA ASP A 35 1.38 -5.87 -12.79
C ASP A 35 1.35 -4.50 -12.10
N PHE A 36 2.52 -3.84 -12.07
CA PHE A 36 2.67 -2.52 -11.46
C PHE A 36 1.65 -1.51 -11.99
N HIS A 37 1.46 -1.43 -13.31
CA HIS A 37 0.55 -0.44 -13.90
C HIS A 37 -0.90 -0.64 -13.46
N LYS A 38 -1.38 -1.89 -13.43
CA LYS A 38 -2.73 -2.21 -12.95
C LYS A 38 -2.88 -1.85 -11.48
N VAL A 39 -1.93 -2.28 -10.64
CA VAL A 39 -1.98 -2.02 -9.20
C VAL A 39 -1.97 -0.51 -8.93
N PHE A 40 -1.07 0.25 -9.57
CA PHE A 40 -0.95 1.69 -9.37
C PHE A 40 -2.21 2.46 -9.77
N LYS A 41 -2.80 2.11 -10.92
CA LYS A 41 -4.06 2.72 -11.36
C LYS A 41 -5.20 2.41 -10.39
N ILE A 42 -5.30 1.18 -9.90
CA ILE A 42 -6.35 0.81 -8.93
C ILE A 42 -6.19 1.59 -7.63
N LEU A 43 -4.97 1.68 -7.09
CA LEU A 43 -4.71 2.45 -5.87
C LEU A 43 -5.04 3.93 -6.07
N PHE A 44 -4.65 4.51 -7.20
CA PHE A 44 -4.97 5.89 -7.54
C PHE A 44 -6.49 6.15 -7.59
N PHE A 45 -7.24 5.32 -8.31
CA PHE A 45 -8.70 5.47 -8.39
C PHE A 45 -9.39 5.19 -7.06
N ALA A 46 -8.84 4.28 -6.24
CA ALA A 46 -9.33 4.05 -4.89
C ALA A 46 -9.17 5.30 -4.03
N ASP A 47 -8.00 5.94 -4.06
CA ASP A 47 -7.75 7.19 -3.35
C ASP A 47 -8.62 8.33 -3.85
N GLN A 48 -8.74 8.53 -5.17
CA GLN A 48 -9.63 9.56 -5.73
C GLN A 48 -11.08 9.38 -5.29
N LYS A 49 -11.61 8.15 -5.39
CA LYS A 49 -12.99 7.85 -5.02
C LYS A 49 -13.22 8.01 -3.51
N HIS A 50 -12.25 7.62 -2.70
CA HIS A 50 -12.35 7.70 -1.25
C HIS A 50 -12.19 9.15 -0.76
N LEU A 51 -11.31 9.94 -1.39
CA LEU A 51 -11.18 11.38 -1.17
C LEU A 51 -12.49 12.10 -1.51
N SER A 52 -13.06 11.82 -2.68
CA SER A 52 -14.32 12.43 -3.12
C SER A 52 -15.50 12.11 -2.20
N ARG A 53 -15.54 10.89 -1.62
CA ARG A 53 -16.67 10.45 -0.77
C ARG A 53 -16.51 10.78 0.71
N TYR A 54 -15.28 10.74 1.22
CA TYR A 54 -15.00 10.75 2.66
C TYR A 54 -13.94 11.79 3.06
N GLY A 55 -13.43 12.59 2.13
CA GLY A 55 -12.45 13.65 2.39
C GLY A 55 -11.05 13.14 2.74
N ARG A 56 -10.73 11.87 2.50
CA ARG A 56 -9.44 11.26 2.84
C ARG A 56 -9.04 10.15 1.86
N PRO A 57 -7.76 9.88 1.61
CA PRO A 57 -7.33 8.78 0.75
C PRO A 57 -7.42 7.42 1.49
N VAL A 58 -7.34 6.31 0.76
CA VAL A 58 -7.19 4.97 1.33
C VAL A 58 -5.74 4.67 1.64
N VAL A 59 -4.85 5.00 0.69
CA VAL A 59 -3.40 4.76 0.76
C VAL A 59 -2.69 6.03 1.20
N GLY A 60 -2.98 7.15 0.55
CA GLY A 60 -2.34 8.44 0.84
C GLY A 60 -0.89 8.52 0.37
N ASP A 61 -0.54 7.81 -0.71
CA ASP A 61 0.78 7.96 -1.33
C ASP A 61 0.86 9.26 -2.16
N TYR A 62 2.09 9.71 -2.43
CA TYR A 62 2.34 10.77 -3.37
C TYR A 62 2.34 10.21 -4.79
N TYR A 63 1.47 10.73 -5.66
CA TYR A 63 1.34 10.27 -7.03
C TYR A 63 2.05 11.19 -8.02
N VAL A 64 2.97 10.64 -8.81
CA VAL A 64 3.64 11.33 -9.91
C VAL A 64 3.01 10.93 -11.24
N ALA A 65 2.69 11.92 -12.09
CA ALA A 65 2.20 11.66 -13.44
C ALA A 65 3.36 11.19 -14.35
N MET A 66 3.27 9.95 -14.83
CA MET A 66 4.23 9.38 -15.78
C MET A 66 3.53 8.98 -17.09
N ARG A 67 4.32 8.60 -18.12
CA ARG A 67 3.82 8.27 -19.48
C ARG A 67 2.63 7.30 -19.52
N HIS A 68 2.53 6.38 -18.56
CA HIS A 68 1.50 5.34 -18.53
C HIS A 68 0.44 5.52 -17.43
N GLY A 69 0.44 6.67 -16.76
CA GLY A 69 -0.49 7.02 -15.69
C GLY A 69 0.20 7.42 -14.39
N PRO A 70 -0.59 7.61 -13.32
CA PRO A 70 -0.08 8.01 -12.02
C PRO A 70 0.69 6.86 -11.36
N VAL A 71 1.85 7.18 -10.77
CA VAL A 71 2.71 6.24 -10.06
C VAL A 71 2.81 6.64 -8.58
N PRO A 72 2.40 5.79 -7.63
CA PRO A 72 2.57 6.04 -6.20
C PRO A 72 4.05 5.89 -5.84
N SER A 73 4.69 6.98 -5.45
CA SER A 73 6.14 7.06 -5.30
C SER A 73 6.67 6.10 -4.25
N ARG A 74 6.09 6.09 -3.05
CA ARG A 74 6.61 5.27 -1.94
C ARG A 74 6.41 3.79 -2.22
N ILE A 75 5.24 3.41 -2.71
CA ILE A 75 4.94 2.04 -3.13
C ILE A 75 5.86 1.59 -4.28
N TYR A 76 6.14 2.47 -5.25
CA TYR A 76 7.05 2.15 -6.34
C TYR A 76 8.48 1.90 -5.84
N ASP A 77 8.95 2.69 -4.87
CA ASP A 77 10.26 2.48 -4.24
C ASP A 77 10.34 1.14 -3.48
N ILE A 78 9.29 0.78 -2.72
CA ILE A 78 9.19 -0.53 -2.05
C ILE A 78 9.24 -1.68 -3.07
N LEU A 79 8.52 -1.57 -4.18
CA LEU A 79 8.50 -2.64 -5.17
C LEU A 79 9.83 -2.76 -5.93
N LYS A 80 10.54 -1.65 -6.16
CA LYS A 80 11.90 -1.66 -6.71
C LYS A 80 12.90 -2.28 -5.74
N SER A 81 12.79 -2.02 -4.43
CA SER A 81 13.71 -2.61 -3.46
C SER A 81 13.58 -4.12 -3.38
N ILE A 82 12.37 -4.66 -3.45
CA ILE A 82 12.13 -6.12 -3.47
C ILE A 82 12.60 -6.75 -4.78
N ARG A 83 12.56 -5.99 -5.87
CA ARG A 83 13.05 -6.45 -7.18
C ARG A 83 14.58 -6.50 -7.25
N GLY A 84 15.28 -5.80 -6.34
CA GLY A 84 16.74 -5.64 -6.38
C GLY A 84 17.22 -4.44 -7.19
N ASP A 85 16.31 -3.52 -7.55
CA ASP A 85 16.64 -2.31 -8.34
C ASP A 85 16.87 -1.07 -7.46
N SER A 86 16.76 -1.22 -6.14
CA SER A 86 17.01 -0.14 -5.18
C SER A 86 18.39 -0.33 -4.54
N PRO A 87 19.16 0.74 -4.30
CA PRO A 87 20.37 0.68 -3.48
C PRO A 87 20.07 0.35 -2.01
N PHE A 88 18.81 0.41 -1.58
CA PHE A 88 18.37 0.07 -0.23
C PHE A 88 17.79 -1.36 -0.19
N PRO A 89 18.17 -2.19 0.81
CA PRO A 89 17.67 -3.55 0.94
C PRO A 89 16.16 -3.58 1.16
N GLY A 90 15.46 -4.41 0.38
CA GLY A 90 14.01 -4.60 0.43
C GLY A 90 13.56 -5.73 1.35
N ASP A 91 14.49 -6.37 2.07
CA ASP A 91 14.34 -7.64 2.79
C ASP A 91 13.13 -7.63 3.75
N GLU A 92 12.81 -6.47 4.34
CA GLU A 92 11.68 -6.33 5.27
C GLU A 92 10.31 -6.56 4.60
N PHE A 93 10.22 -6.33 3.30
CA PHE A 93 8.98 -6.39 2.51
C PHE A 93 8.82 -7.72 1.75
N GLU A 94 9.90 -8.45 1.52
CA GLU A 94 9.90 -9.72 0.79
C GLU A 94 8.99 -10.78 1.43
N LYS A 95 8.77 -10.68 2.74
CA LYS A 95 7.85 -11.57 3.47
C LYS A 95 6.39 -11.41 3.04
N TYR A 96 6.02 -10.24 2.50
CA TYR A 96 4.63 -9.93 2.12
C TYR A 96 4.34 -10.19 0.64
N PHE A 97 5.30 -9.89 -0.24
CA PHE A 97 5.16 -10.08 -1.67
C PHE A 97 6.50 -10.40 -2.32
N ALA A 98 6.45 -11.22 -3.37
CA ALA A 98 7.54 -11.41 -4.31
C ALA A 98 7.26 -10.59 -5.58
N VAL A 99 8.33 -10.01 -6.14
CA VAL A 99 8.25 -9.28 -7.42
C VAL A 99 9.03 -10.06 -8.47
N ASP A 100 8.37 -10.35 -9.60
CA ASP A 100 8.97 -11.00 -10.76
C ASP A 100 8.80 -10.08 -11.97
N ARG A 101 9.90 -9.45 -12.40
CA ARG A 101 9.94 -8.33 -13.36
C ARG A 101 9.04 -7.17 -12.92
N HIS A 102 7.77 -7.17 -13.32
CA HIS A 102 6.77 -6.14 -12.99
C HIS A 102 5.52 -6.74 -12.36
N PHE A 103 5.53 -8.04 -12.07
CA PHE A 103 4.39 -8.76 -11.51
C PHE A 103 4.59 -8.95 -10.02
N ILE A 104 3.53 -8.65 -9.27
CA ILE A 104 3.49 -8.76 -7.82
C ILE A 104 2.78 -10.08 -7.48
N LYS A 105 3.42 -10.90 -6.65
CA LYS A 105 2.87 -12.16 -6.12
C LYS A 105 2.72 -12.01 -4.61
N PRO A 106 1.51 -12.08 -4.04
CA PRO A 106 1.33 -11.97 -2.60
C PRO A 106 1.82 -13.27 -1.95
N ARG A 107 2.61 -13.16 -0.89
CA ARG A 107 3.06 -14.29 -0.06
C ARG A 107 2.21 -14.46 1.19
N THR A 108 1.64 -13.36 1.70
CA THR A 108 0.76 -13.37 2.88
C THR A 108 -0.69 -13.12 2.48
N THR A 109 -1.62 -13.63 3.27
CA THR A 109 -3.04 -13.27 3.18
C THR A 109 -3.24 -11.80 3.55
N PRO A 110 -3.80 -10.96 2.66
CA PRO A 110 -4.04 -9.56 2.96
C PRO A 110 -5.15 -9.39 3.99
N ASP A 111 -4.99 -8.36 4.83
CA ASP A 111 -6.05 -7.84 5.70
C ASP A 111 -7.14 -7.20 4.83
N MET A 112 -8.29 -7.87 4.72
CA MET A 112 -9.40 -7.44 3.86
C MET A 112 -10.15 -6.21 4.40
N ASP A 113 -9.89 -5.84 5.66
CA ASP A 113 -10.56 -4.76 6.38
C ASP A 113 -9.93 -3.38 6.10
N ILE A 114 -8.98 -3.28 5.17
CA ILE A 114 -8.31 -2.00 4.84
C ILE A 114 -9.24 -0.97 4.21
N PHE A 115 -10.28 -1.40 3.48
CA PHE A 115 -11.29 -0.52 2.88
C PHE A 115 -12.50 -0.29 3.79
N SER A 116 -12.48 -0.82 5.01
CA SER A 116 -13.57 -0.67 5.97
C SER A 116 -13.52 0.70 6.63
N PHE A 117 -14.68 1.36 6.68
CA PHE A 117 -14.86 2.71 7.22
C PHE A 117 -14.29 2.88 8.66
N ARG A 118 -14.22 1.79 9.44
CA ARG A 118 -13.84 1.77 10.87
C ARG A 118 -12.34 1.92 11.18
N LYS A 119 -11.42 1.48 10.30
CA LYS A 119 -9.97 1.53 10.59
C LYS A 119 -9.31 2.88 10.30
N ILE A 120 -10.06 3.80 9.69
CA ILE A 120 -9.53 5.10 9.23
C ILE A 120 -9.59 6.17 10.34
N SER A 121 -10.10 5.84 11.54
CA SER A 121 -10.12 6.74 12.71
C SER A 121 -8.78 6.87 13.45
N LYS A 122 -7.72 6.16 13.04
CA LYS A 122 -6.40 6.22 13.69
C LYS A 122 -5.37 7.12 12.99
N PHE A 123 -5.76 7.80 11.91
CA PHE A 123 -4.85 8.73 11.20
C PHE A 123 -4.94 10.19 11.70
N SER A 124 -5.78 10.49 12.69
CA SER A 124 -5.78 11.77 13.39
C SER A 124 -5.25 11.59 14.81
N CYS A 125 -4.03 12.08 15.04
CA CYS A 125 -3.44 12.59 16.29
C CYS A 125 -1.93 12.29 16.33
N HIS A 126 -1.21 12.85 15.38
CA HIS A 126 0.06 13.49 15.70
C HIS A 126 0.06 14.81 14.95
N ASP A 127 -0.49 15.84 15.59
CA ASP A 127 -0.34 17.22 15.13
C ASP A 127 1.16 17.54 15.12
N PRO A 128 1.76 17.92 13.97
CA PRO A 128 3.15 18.36 13.93
C PRO A 128 3.32 19.82 14.41
N PHE A 129 2.29 20.41 15.04
CA PHE A 129 2.28 21.79 15.52
C PHE A 129 1.59 21.90 16.88
N THR A 130 2.29 21.47 17.92
CA THR A 130 2.09 21.99 19.28
C THR A 130 3.45 22.46 19.77
N TRP A 131 3.57 23.76 20.06
CA TRP A 131 4.72 24.36 20.74
C TRP A 131 4.90 23.76 22.14
#